data_AF-A0A419SIZ9-F1
#
_entry.id   AF-A0A419SIZ9-F1
#
_cell.length_a   1.000
_cell.length_b   1.000
_cell.length_c   1.000
_cell.angle_alpha   90.00
_cell.angle_beta   90.00
_cell.angle_gamma   90.00
#
_symmetry.space_group_name_H-M   'P 1'
#
loop_
_entity.id
_entity.type
_entity.pdbx_description
1 polymer ?
#
loop_
_entity_poly.entity_id
_entity_poly.type
_entity_poly.pdbx_seq_one_letter_code
_entity_poly.pdbx_strand_id
1 'polypeptide(L)'
;MAQVERSLEELEREMGAICQSKAEEFHLLGYEQVSADEIWECVSTNYAQEVPPLHKVVNDILSLTVTKFMNWMMMKMYRGEI
;
A
#
# COMPACT_ATOMS: atom_id res chain seq x y z
N MET A 1 1.15 -19.04 -8.24
CA MET A 1 1.95 -17.91 -7.74
C MET A 1 2.22 -16.89 -8.85
N ALA A 2 2.88 -17.24 -9.96
CA ALA A 2 3.17 -16.33 -11.08
C ALA A 2 1.96 -15.66 -11.80
N GLN A 3 0.73 -16.12 -11.57
CA GLN A 3 -0.48 -15.46 -12.08
C GLN A 3 -0.98 -14.39 -11.11
N VAL A 4 -0.94 -14.68 -9.79
CA VAL A 4 -1.32 -13.72 -8.74
C VAL A 4 -0.37 -12.53 -8.77
N GLU A 5 0.93 -12.79 -8.86
CA GLU A 5 1.98 -11.77 -8.95
C GLU A 5 1.78 -10.82 -10.13
N ARG A 6 1.52 -11.34 -11.34
CA ARG A 6 1.19 -10.52 -12.52
C ARG A 6 -0.06 -9.67 -12.35
N SER A 7 -1.10 -10.22 -11.73
CA SER A 7 -2.33 -9.46 -11.47
C SER A 7 -2.15 -8.38 -10.40
N LEU A 8 -1.26 -8.59 -9.42
CA LEU A 8 -0.91 -7.56 -8.44
C LEU A 8 -0.11 -6.43 -9.08
N GLU A 9 0.82 -6.72 -9.99
CA GLU A 9 1.53 -5.69 -10.76
C GLU A 9 0.57 -4.85 -11.64
N GLU A 10 -0.48 -5.47 -12.19
CA GLU A 10 -1.53 -4.74 -12.93
C GLU A 10 -2.32 -3.82 -12.00
N LEU A 11 -2.75 -4.32 -10.84
CA LEU A 11 -3.45 -3.51 -9.85
C LEU A 11 -2.59 -2.37 -9.32
N GLU A 12 -1.29 -2.58 -9.11
CA GLU A 12 -0.36 -1.52 -8.69
C GLU A 12 -0.35 -0.37 -9.69
N ARG A 13 -0.22 -0.69 -10.98
CA ARG A 13 -0.26 0.30 -12.06
C ARG A 13 -1.59 1.05 -12.11
N GLU A 14 -2.71 0.35 -11.93
CA GLU A 14 -4.04 0.96 -11.93
C GLU A 14 -4.28 1.84 -10.69
N MET A 15 -3.77 1.44 -9.53
CA MET A 15 -3.99 2.12 -8.25
C MET A 15 -2.97 3.23 -7.96
N GLY A 16 -1.92 3.37 -8.76
CA GLY A 16 -0.84 4.34 -8.54
C GLY A 16 -1.33 5.78 -8.26
N ALA A 17 -2.34 6.27 -8.99
CA ALA A 17 -2.91 7.60 -8.75
C ALA A 17 -3.61 7.73 -7.37
N ILE A 18 -4.26 6.65 -6.91
CA ILE A 18 -4.93 6.61 -5.60
C ILE A 18 -3.88 6.50 -4.48
N CYS A 19 -2.84 5.66 -4.68
CA CYS A 19 -1.71 5.57 -3.76
C CYS A 19 -0.99 6.91 -3.61
N GLN A 20 -0.76 7.63 -4.72
CA GLN A 20 -0.20 8.97 -4.73
C GLN A 20 -1.06 9.96 -3.94
N SER A 21 -2.37 9.96 -4.18
CA SER A 21 -3.31 10.82 -3.43
C SER A 21 -3.31 10.51 -1.94
N LYS A 22 -3.17 9.24 -1.54
CA LYS A 22 -3.06 8.84 -0.13
C LYS A 22 -1.72 9.25 0.49
N ALA A 23 -0.62 9.17 -0.26
CA ALA A 23 0.68 9.65 0.20
C ALA A 23 0.64 11.16 0.45
N GLU A 24 0.06 11.94 -0.46
CA GLU A 24 -0.16 13.38 -0.29
C GLU A 24 -1.04 13.69 0.93
N GLU A 25 -2.08 12.89 1.18
CA GLU A 25 -2.88 13.01 2.42
C GLU A 25 -2.01 12.82 3.66
N PHE A 26 -1.11 11.84 3.67
CA PHE A 26 -0.19 11.62 4.79
C PHE A 26 0.83 12.76 4.93
N HIS A 27 1.28 13.34 3.82
CA HIS A 27 2.14 14.54 3.84
C HIS A 27 1.45 15.71 4.52
N LEU A 28 0.17 15.94 4.23
CA LEU A 28 -0.63 16.99 4.90
C LEU A 28 -0.76 16.76 6.41
N LEU A 29 -0.58 15.53 6.88
CA LEU A 29 -0.57 15.16 8.30
C LEU A 29 0.84 15.20 8.92
N GLY A 30 1.86 15.62 8.17
CA GLY A 30 3.25 15.77 8.63
C GLY A 30 4.17 14.59 8.30
N TYR A 31 3.72 13.62 7.49
CA TYR A 31 4.51 12.43 7.12
C TYR A 31 5.12 12.59 5.73
N GLU A 32 5.93 13.64 5.53
CA GLU A 32 6.41 14.11 4.22
C GLU A 32 7.22 13.10 3.39
N GLN A 33 7.77 12.05 4.00
CA GLN A 33 8.62 11.07 3.31
C GLN A 33 7.85 9.87 2.73
N VAL A 34 6.54 9.77 2.97
CA VAL A 34 5.75 8.63 2.50
C VAL A 34 5.62 8.65 0.98
N SER A 35 5.91 7.55 0.32
CA SER A 35 5.77 7.37 -1.13
C SER A 35 4.54 6.56 -1.52
N ALA A 36 4.05 6.72 -2.75
CA ALA A 36 2.97 5.92 -3.29
C ALA A 36 3.30 4.41 -3.30
N ASP A 37 4.55 4.07 -3.56
CA ASP A 37 5.04 2.68 -3.58
C ASP A 37 4.97 2.06 -2.19
N GLU A 38 5.34 2.79 -1.13
CA GLU A 38 5.19 2.32 0.25
C GLU A 38 3.72 2.15 0.65
N ILE A 39 2.82 3.02 0.17
CA ILE A 39 1.37 2.85 0.37
C ILE A 39 0.90 1.53 -0.26
N TRP A 40 1.30 1.27 -1.51
CA TRP A 40 0.95 0.04 -2.22
C TRP A 40 1.53 -1.19 -1.52
N GLU A 41 2.81 -1.17 -1.16
CA GLU A 41 3.48 -2.26 -0.46
C GLU A 41 2.77 -2.57 0.86
N CYS A 42 2.41 -1.54 1.64
CA CYS A 42 1.68 -1.70 2.89
C CYS A 42 0.34 -2.40 2.68
N VAL A 43 -0.44 -2.01 1.68
CA VAL A 43 -1.77 -2.57 1.42
C VAL A 43 -1.69 -3.98 0.84
N SER A 44 -0.78 -4.19 -0.11
CA SER A 44 -0.62 -5.45 -0.85
C SER A 44 -0.08 -6.61 -0.01
N THR A 45 0.49 -6.34 1.18
CA THR A 45 0.82 -7.39 2.16
C THR A 45 -0.36 -8.29 2.52
N ASN A 46 -1.60 -7.81 2.37
CA ASN A 46 -2.81 -8.58 2.64
C ASN A 46 -3.22 -9.52 1.49
N TYR A 47 -2.55 -9.45 0.33
CA TYR A 47 -2.98 -10.09 -0.93
C TYR A 47 -2.00 -11.15 -1.44
N ALA A 48 -1.04 -11.57 -0.62
CA ALA A 48 0.01 -12.51 -1.03
C ALA A 48 -0.51 -13.87 -1.55
N GLN A 49 -1.72 -14.28 -1.13
CA GLN A 49 -2.30 -15.57 -1.51
C GLN A 49 -3.39 -15.46 -2.58
N GLU A 50 -4.08 -14.32 -2.68
CA GLU A 50 -5.23 -14.14 -3.57
C GLU A 50 -5.32 -12.70 -4.10
N VAL A 51 -5.81 -12.56 -5.32
CA VAL A 51 -6.07 -11.24 -5.91
C VAL A 51 -7.44 -10.76 -5.41
N PRO A 52 -7.50 -9.67 -4.62
CA PRO A 52 -8.75 -9.12 -4.13
C PRO A 52 -9.57 -8.47 -5.26
N PRO A 53 -10.89 -8.31 -5.09
CA PRO A 53 -11.68 -7.50 -6.02
C PRO A 53 -11.30 -6.01 -5.92
N LEU A 54 -11.38 -5.29 -7.04
CA LEU A 54 -10.94 -3.89 -7.17
C LEU A 54 -11.50 -2.96 -6.08
N HIS A 55 -12.79 -3.08 -5.77
CA HIS A 55 -13.43 -2.23 -4.75
C HIS A 55 -12.82 -2.43 -3.35
N LYS A 56 -12.29 -3.61 -3.04
CA LYS A 56 -11.62 -3.91 -1.79
C LYS A 56 -10.25 -3.23 -1.73
N VAL A 57 -9.49 -3.28 -2.84
CA VAL A 57 -8.19 -2.59 -2.95
C VAL A 57 -8.36 -1.09 -2.76
N VAL A 58 -9.32 -0.48 -3.46
CA VAL A 58 -9.63 0.94 -3.33
C VAL A 58 -10.02 1.29 -1.89
N ASN A 59 -10.86 0.47 -1.25
CA ASN A 59 -11.24 0.68 0.15
C ASN A 59 -10.05 0.57 1.10
N ASP A 60 -9.20 -0.44 0.93
CA ASP A 60 -8.03 -0.67 1.79
C ASP A 60 -7.00 0.48 1.65
N ILE A 61 -6.82 1.05 0.45
CA ILE A 61 -5.98 2.24 0.25
C ILE A 61 -6.63 3.47 0.91
N LEU A 62 -7.88 3.79 0.59
CA LEU A 62 -8.52 5.03 1.04
C LEU A 62 -8.81 5.04 2.55
N SER A 63 -9.00 3.87 3.17
CA SER A 63 -9.20 3.71 4.61
C SER A 63 -7.90 3.51 5.39
N LEU A 64 -6.75 3.45 4.72
CA LEU A 64 -5.45 3.31 5.38
C LEU A 64 -5.21 4.50 6.31
N THR A 65 -5.02 4.20 7.59
CA THR A 65 -4.69 5.21 8.59
C THR A 65 -3.17 5.33 8.73
N VAL A 66 -2.72 6.54 9.08
CA VAL A 66 -1.33 6.81 9.44
C VAL A 66 -0.82 5.82 10.48
N THR A 67 -1.59 5.55 11.54
CA THR A 67 -1.19 4.61 12.59
C THR A 67 -0.93 3.20 12.05
N LYS A 68 -1.80 2.70 11.16
CA LYS A 68 -1.62 1.38 10.54
C LYS A 68 -0.36 1.36 9.66
N PHE A 69 -0.16 2.40 8.86
CA PHE A 69 1.03 2.54 8.03
C PHE A 69 2.33 2.58 8.85
N MET A 70 2.36 3.41 9.91
CA MET A 70 3.53 3.52 10.78
C MET A 70 3.86 2.20 11.49
N ASN A 71 2.84 1.47 11.95
CA ASN A 71 3.03 0.14 12.53
C ASN A 71 3.62 -0.84 11.53
N TRP A 72 3.13 -0.83 10.28
CA TRP A 72 3.68 -1.64 9.20
C TRP A 72 5.15 -1.28 8.91
N MET A 73 5.47 0.01 8.77
CA MET A 73 6.82 0.49 8.52
C MET A 73 7.79 0.15 9.66
N MET A 74 7.35 0.29 10.91
CA MET A 74 8.14 -0.15 12.08
C MET A 74 8.45 -1.64 12.01
N MET A 75 7.47 -2.49 11.68
CA MET A 75 7.70 -3.92 11.53
C MET A 75 8.69 -4.25 10.39
N LYS A 76 8.64 -3.50 9.28
CA LYS A 76 9.59 -3.61 8.17
C LYS A 76 11.02 -3.25 8.61
N MET A 77 11.19 -2.19 9.39
CA MET A 77 12.48 -1.83 10.03
C MET A 77 13.02 -2.96 10.91
N TYR A 78 12.17 -3.53 11.77
CA TYR A 78 12.59 -4.61 12.67
C TYR A 78 13.02 -5.88 11.92
N ARG A 79 12.44 -6.15 10.74
CA ARG A 79 12.83 -7.28 9.90
C ARG A 79 14.06 -7.00 9.02
N GLY A 80 14.55 -5.75 8.98
CA GLY A 80 15.67 -5.35 8.13
C GLY A 80 15.32 -5.33 6.64
N GLU A 81 14.06 -5.05 6.31
CA GLU A 81 13.51 -5.03 4.94
C GLU A 81 13.48 -3.62 4.32
N ILE A 82 14.16 -2.64 4.94
CA ILE A 82 14.27 -1.25 4.46
C ILE A 82 15.62 -1.03 3.77
#